data_AF-A0A920AFE1-F1
#
_entry.id   AF-A0A920AFE1-F1
#
_cell.length_a   1.000
_cell.length_b   1.000
_cell.length_c   1.000
_cell.angle_alpha   90.00
_cell.angle_beta   90.00
_cell.angle_gamma   90.00
#
_symmetry.space_group_name_H-M   'P 1'
#
loop_
_entity.id
_entity.type
_entity.pdbx_description
1 polymer ?
#
loop_
_entity_poly.entity_id
_entity_poly.type
_entity_poly.pdbx_seq_one_letter_code
_entity_poly.pdbx_strand_id
1 'polypeptide(L)'
;MDLYGQVISTFAERIRKLNVDTIVGVESRGFWFGPAIAQQLNVPFVPIRKCGKLPGETYSYSYDLEYGSSEIEVQKNSLPVGAKVLIHDDLLATGGTAIAAAQLVNKTGAQTVAFAF
;
A
#
# COMPACT_ATOMS: atom_id res chain seq x y z
N MET A 1 -11.36 -9.67 24.61
CA MET A 1 -11.98 -8.99 23.46
C MET A 1 -10.93 -8.87 22.38
N ASP A 2 -11.13 -9.46 21.21
CA ASP A 2 -10.15 -9.41 20.11
C ASP A 2 -10.36 -8.15 19.26
N LEU A 3 -9.78 -7.03 19.70
CA LEU A 3 -9.91 -5.75 19.00
C LEU A 3 -9.21 -5.77 17.64
N TYR A 4 -8.05 -6.43 17.54
CA TYR A 4 -7.30 -6.50 16.29
C TYR A 4 -8.11 -7.23 15.22
N GLY A 5 -8.67 -8.41 15.53
CA GLY A 5 -9.54 -9.14 14.61
C GLY A 5 -10.79 -8.34 14.17
N GLN A 6 -11.36 -7.53 15.06
CA GLN A 6 -12.47 -6.63 14.73
C GLN A 6 -12.06 -5.53 13.75
N VAL A 7 -10.87 -4.94 13.92
CA VAL A 7 -10.32 -3.93 13.01
C VAL A 7 -10.11 -4.53 11.61
N ILE A 8 -9.43 -5.68 11.52
CA ILE A 8 -9.18 -6.34 10.22
C ILE A 8 -10.51 -6.70 9.54
N SER A 9 -11.47 -7.25 10.28
CA SER A 9 -12.79 -7.61 9.73
C SER A 9 -13.54 -6.39 9.21
N THR A 10 -13.50 -5.28 9.94
CA THR A 10 -14.12 -4.02 9.51
C THR A 10 -13.51 -3.48 8.22
N PHE A 11 -12.18 -3.49 8.11
CA PHE A 11 -11.49 -3.11 6.86
C PHE A 11 -11.87 -4.05 5.72
N ALA A 12 -11.76 -5.37 5.91
CA ALA A 12 -12.04 -6.35 4.87
C ALA A 12 -13.49 -6.26 4.37
N GLU A 13 -14.48 -6.09 5.25
CA GLU A 13 -15.88 -5.93 4.85
C GLU A 13 -16.12 -4.70 3.97
N ARG A 14 -15.48 -3.57 4.29
CA ARG A 14 -15.60 -2.33 3.50
C ARG A 14 -14.88 -2.47 2.16
N ILE A 15 -13.68 -3.04 2.16
CA ILE A 15 -12.83 -3.16 0.97
C ILE A 15 -13.39 -4.20 -0.01
N ARG A 16 -14.05 -5.27 0.46
CA ARG A 16 -14.61 -6.32 -0.40
C ARG A 16 -15.56 -5.77 -1.48
N LYS A 17 -16.25 -4.67 -1.20
CA LYS A 17 -17.16 -4.01 -2.15
C LYS A 17 -16.45 -3.34 -3.34
N LEU A 18 -15.14 -3.12 -3.22
CA LEU A 18 -14.33 -2.42 -4.22
C LEU A 18 -13.72 -3.36 -5.26
N ASN A 19 -13.76 -4.68 -5.05
CA ASN A 19 -13.16 -5.69 -5.94
C ASN A 19 -11.71 -5.35 -6.31
N VAL A 20 -10.87 -5.20 -5.28
CA VAL A 20 -9.43 -4.95 -5.44
C VAL A 20 -8.70 -6.25 -5.74
N ASP A 21 -7.64 -6.16 -6.53
CA ASP A 21 -6.79 -7.30 -6.90
C ASP A 21 -5.60 -7.45 -5.96
N THR A 22 -5.15 -6.35 -5.32
CA THR A 22 -3.98 -6.33 -4.45
C THR A 22 -4.13 -5.27 -3.35
N ILE A 23 -3.64 -5.58 -2.15
CA ILE A 23 -3.38 -4.58 -1.10
C ILE A 23 -1.92 -4.18 -1.14
N VAL A 24 -1.66 -2.89 -1.25
CA VAL A 24 -0.33 -2.31 -1.09
C VAL A 24 -0.24 -1.66 0.28
N GLY A 25 0.73 -2.04 1.09
CA GLY A 25 1.00 -1.37 2.38
C GLY A 25 2.15 -0.39 2.24
N VAL A 26 2.10 0.75 2.94
CA VAL A 26 3.25 1.63 3.09
C VAL A 26 3.98 1.35 4.39
N GLU A 27 5.31 1.26 4.34
CA GLU A 27 6.09 0.92 5.53
C GLU A 27 6.09 2.04 6.59
N SER A 28 6.32 1.71 7.87
CA SER A 28 6.31 0.35 8.44
C SER A 28 4.98 0.04 9.11
N ARG A 29 4.23 1.06 9.52
CA ARG A 29 3.04 0.87 10.37
C ARG A 29 1.82 0.41 9.57
N GLY A 30 1.70 0.77 8.30
CA GLY A 30 0.74 0.13 7.39
C GLY A 30 0.90 -1.40 7.29
N PHE A 31 2.05 -1.97 7.69
CA PHE A 31 2.24 -3.42 7.70
C PHE A 31 1.59 -4.11 8.91
N TRP A 32 1.14 -3.36 9.92
CA TRP A 32 0.45 -3.95 11.07
C TRP A 32 -0.91 -4.52 10.69
N PHE A 33 -1.63 -3.91 9.74
CA PHE A 33 -2.96 -4.38 9.33
C PHE A 33 -3.00 -4.85 7.87
N GLY A 34 -2.20 -4.25 6.97
CA GLY A 34 -2.23 -4.54 5.54
C GLY A 34 -2.16 -6.03 5.16
N PRO A 35 -1.18 -6.82 5.64
CA PRO A 35 -1.09 -8.24 5.36
C PRO A 35 -2.30 -9.04 5.86
N ALA A 36 -2.80 -8.72 7.05
CA ALA A 36 -3.97 -9.40 7.61
C ALA A 36 -5.25 -9.07 6.84
N ILE A 37 -5.41 -7.82 6.39
CA ILE A 37 -6.50 -7.39 5.52
C ILE A 37 -6.43 -8.14 4.18
N ALA A 38 -5.25 -8.19 3.56
CA ALA A 38 -5.02 -8.91 2.30
C ALA A 38 -5.35 -10.40 2.43
N GLN A 39 -4.91 -11.03 3.53
CA GLN A 39 -5.22 -12.42 3.85
C GLN A 39 -6.73 -12.65 3.98
N GLN A 40 -7.46 -11.78 4.71
CA GLN A 40 -8.92 -11.91 4.87
C GLN A 40 -9.70 -11.66 3.58
N LEU A 41 -9.13 -10.91 2.64
CA LEU A 41 -9.69 -10.66 1.31
C LEU A 41 -9.26 -11.70 0.27
N ASN A 42 -8.31 -12.59 0.60
CA ASN A 42 -7.69 -13.55 -0.32
C ASN A 42 -7.08 -12.89 -1.57
N VAL A 43 -6.34 -11.80 -1.35
CA VAL A 43 -5.59 -11.07 -2.38
C VAL A 43 -4.12 -10.92 -1.97
N PRO A 44 -3.18 -10.77 -2.91
CA PRO A 44 -1.79 -10.50 -2.59
C PRO A 44 -1.61 -9.22 -1.76
N PHE A 45 -0.56 -9.24 -0.96
CA PHE A 45 -0.01 -8.06 -0.29
C PHE A 45 1.33 -7.68 -0.92
N VAL A 46 1.52 -6.39 -1.23
CA VAL A 46 2.76 -5.86 -1.80
C VAL A 46 3.28 -4.71 -0.92
N PRO A 47 4.53 -4.77 -0.43
CA PRO A 47 5.10 -3.71 0.37
C PRO A 47 5.66 -2.57 -0.49
N ILE A 48 5.33 -1.32 -0.13
CA ILE A 48 6.11 -0.13 -0.47
C ILE A 48 7.02 0.20 0.70
N ARG A 49 8.31 0.42 0.42
CA ARG A 49 9.33 0.68 1.45
C ARG A 49 10.21 1.87 1.10
N LYS A 50 10.96 2.42 2.05
CA LYS A 50 12.03 3.38 1.76
C LYS A 50 13.10 2.76 0.88
N CYS A 51 13.78 3.63 0.13
CA CYS A 51 14.87 3.25 -0.77
C CYS A 51 15.92 2.33 -0.12
N GLY A 52 16.28 1.26 -0.83
CA GLY A 52 17.30 0.28 -0.43
C GLY A 52 16.82 -0.81 0.53
N LYS A 53 15.51 -0.90 0.81
CA LYS A 53 14.95 -1.94 1.71
C LYS A 53 14.35 -3.15 0.98
N LEU A 54 14.10 -3.04 -0.31
CA LEU A 54 13.57 -4.13 -1.13
C LEU A 54 14.71 -4.79 -1.92
N PRO A 55 14.74 -6.13 -2.03
CA PRO A 55 15.75 -6.81 -2.84
C PRO A 55 15.41 -6.71 -4.34
N GLY A 56 16.43 -6.87 -5.19
CA GLY A 56 16.26 -6.92 -6.64
C GLY A 56 15.95 -5.54 -7.25
N GLU A 57 15.32 -5.55 -8.42
CA GLU A 57 14.97 -4.31 -9.12
C GLU A 57 13.68 -3.68 -8.58
N THR A 58 13.68 -2.36 -8.45
CA THR A 58 12.55 -1.57 -7.94
C THR A 58 12.12 -0.51 -8.95
N TYR A 59 10.85 -0.11 -8.87
CA TYR A 59 10.46 1.25 -9.24
C TYR A 59 10.65 2.15 -8.03
N SER A 60 11.03 3.40 -8.25
CA SER A 60 11.14 4.40 -7.18
C SER A 60 10.38 5.69 -7.47
N TYR A 61 10.03 6.38 -6.40
CA TYR A 61 9.38 7.69 -6.44
C TYR A 61 9.91 8.58 -5.32
N SER A 62 10.57 9.67 -5.70
CA SER A 62 11.06 10.70 -4.78
C SER A 62 10.02 11.81 -4.62
N TYR A 63 9.87 12.30 -3.39
CA TYR A 63 8.98 13.41 -3.06
C TYR A 63 9.61 14.32 -2.01
N ASP A 64 9.26 15.60 -2.09
CA ASP A 64 9.79 16.62 -1.19
C ASP A 64 9.05 16.61 0.15
N LEU A 65 9.80 16.87 1.21
CA LEU A 65 9.33 17.14 2.56
C LEU A 65 9.57 18.61 2.88
N GLU A 66 9.05 19.09 4.01
CA GLU A 66 9.36 20.44 4.52
C GLU A 66 10.87 20.64 4.69
N TYR A 67 11.57 19.57 5.08
CA TYR A 67 13.03 19.54 5.17
C TYR A 67 13.57 18.30 4.48
N GLY A 68 14.05 18.47 3.24
CA GLY A 68 14.68 17.41 2.45
C GLY A 68 13.71 16.68 1.53
N SER A 69 14.10 15.48 1.10
CA SER A 69 13.28 14.61 0.26
C SER A 69 13.30 13.18 0.79
N SER A 70 12.29 12.40 0.42
CA SER A 70 12.23 10.97 0.70
C SER A 70 11.98 10.20 -0.58
N GLU A 71 12.43 8.97 -0.63
CA GLU A 71 12.25 8.07 -1.76
C GLU A 71 11.67 6.74 -1.29
N ILE A 72 10.60 6.33 -1.95
CA ILE A 72 9.92 5.06 -1.72
C ILE A 72 10.03 4.16 -2.94
N GLU A 73 9.96 2.86 -2.70
CA GLU A 73 10.21 1.80 -3.66
C GLU A 73 9.15 0.70 -3.60
N VAL A 74 8.92 0.08 -4.76
CA VAL A 74 8.14 -1.14 -4.93
C VAL A 74 8.89 -2.05 -5.90
N GLN A 75 8.93 -3.36 -5.64
CA GLN A 75 9.66 -4.30 -6.51
C GLN A 75 9.03 -4.35 -7.90
N LYS A 76 9.86 -4.40 -8.95
CA LYS A 76 9.38 -4.67 -10.31
C LYS A 76 8.67 -6.01 -10.36
N ASN A 77 7.63 -6.12 -11.18
CA ASN A 77 6.79 -7.32 -11.35
C ASN A 77 5.99 -7.76 -10.11
N SER A 78 5.97 -6.97 -9.03
CA SER A 78 5.12 -7.26 -7.86
C SER A 78 3.65 -6.93 -8.08
N LEU A 79 3.35 -6.05 -9.03
CA LEU A 79 2.00 -5.64 -9.39
C LEU A 79 1.75 -5.95 -10.88
N PRO A 80 0.69 -6.72 -11.21
CA PRO A 80 0.27 -6.91 -12.59
C PRO A 80 -0.20 -5.59 -13.21
N VAL A 81 0.07 -5.41 -14.51
CA VAL A 81 -0.45 -4.27 -15.26
C VAL A 81 -1.98 -4.29 -15.24
N GLY A 82 -2.60 -3.14 -14.96
CA GLY A 82 -4.06 -2.99 -14.84
C GLY A 82 -4.66 -3.47 -13.52
N ALA A 83 -3.87 -4.01 -12.59
CA ALA A 83 -4.37 -4.46 -11.29
C ALA A 83 -4.99 -3.31 -10.49
N LYS A 84 -6.15 -3.54 -9.89
CA LYS A 84 -6.83 -2.61 -8.98
C LYS A 84 -6.20 -2.69 -7.60
N VAL A 85 -5.47 -1.66 -7.23
CA VAL A 85 -4.71 -1.61 -5.98
C VAL A 85 -5.43 -0.74 -4.96
N LEU A 86 -5.57 -1.25 -3.74
CA LEU A 86 -5.84 -0.42 -2.56
C LEU A 86 -4.54 -0.16 -1.82
N ILE A 87 -4.28 1.11 -1.49
CA ILE A 87 -3.13 1.50 -0.67
C ILE A 87 -3.59 1.62 0.79
N HIS A 88 -2.84 1.00 1.69
CA HIS A 88 -3.12 1.01 3.12
C HIS A 88 -1.95 1.58 3.92
N ASP A 89 -2.27 2.40 4.91
CA ASP A 89 -1.38 2.83 5.98
C ASP A 89 -2.13 2.91 7.31
N ASP A 90 -1.44 3.09 8.44
CA ASP A 90 -2.08 3.11 9.76
C ASP A 90 -2.83 4.41 10.07
N LEU A 91 -2.42 5.52 9.45
CA LEU A 91 -2.98 6.84 9.72
C LEU A 91 -2.75 7.78 8.54
N LEU A 92 -3.77 8.57 8.18
CA LEU A 92 -3.64 9.66 7.22
C LEU A 92 -3.29 10.97 7.94
N ALA A 93 -2.09 11.50 7.69
CA ALA A 93 -1.65 12.81 8.17
C ALA A 93 -1.83 13.88 7.08
N THR A 94 -0.74 14.31 6.42
CA THR A 94 -0.78 15.31 5.34
C THR A 94 -1.17 14.72 3.98
N GLY A 95 -1.15 13.39 3.84
CA GLY A 95 -1.42 12.67 2.59
C GLY A 95 -0.25 12.57 1.61
N GLY A 96 0.90 13.22 1.89
CA GLY A 96 2.06 13.19 1.00
C GLY A 96 2.55 11.78 0.69
N THR A 97 2.65 10.93 1.70
CA THR A 97 3.02 9.51 1.54
C THR A 97 2.00 8.72 0.72
N ALA A 98 0.70 8.97 0.91
CA ALA A 98 -0.35 8.30 0.14
C ALA A 98 -0.30 8.70 -1.35
N ILE A 99 -0.08 9.98 -1.63
CA ILE A 99 0.10 10.49 -3.00
C ILE A 99 1.35 9.88 -3.65
N ALA A 100 2.49 9.88 -2.94
CA ALA A 100 3.72 9.26 -3.42
C ALA A 100 3.52 7.77 -3.73
N ALA A 101 2.86 7.04 -2.83
CA ALA A 101 2.54 5.62 -3.03
C ALA A 101 1.64 5.40 -4.26
N ALA A 102 0.63 6.25 -4.48
CA ALA A 102 -0.24 6.16 -5.66
C ALA A 102 0.52 6.44 -6.96
N GLN A 103 1.40 7.44 -6.97
CA GLN A 103 2.26 7.72 -8.13
C GLN A 103 3.18 6.54 -8.43
N LEU A 104 3.76 5.94 -7.38
CA LEU A 104 4.60 4.77 -7.52
C LEU A 104 3.84 3.54 -8.04
N VAL A 105 2.64 3.28 -7.53
CA VAL A 105 1.75 2.21 -8.02
C VAL A 105 1.42 2.44 -9.50
N ASN A 106 1.06 3.66 -9.89
CA ASN A 106 0.74 3.99 -11.28
C ASN A 106 1.94 3.78 -12.22
N LYS A 107 3.19 4.03 -11.76
CA LYS A 107 4.41 3.72 -12.53
C LYS A 107 4.58 2.23 -12.85
N THR A 108 4.00 1.34 -12.05
CA THR A 108 4.02 -0.10 -12.33
C THR A 108 3.03 -0.53 -13.42
N GLY A 109 2.14 0.38 -13.85
CA GLY A 109 1.03 0.08 -14.76
C GLY A 109 -0.22 -0.45 -14.04
N ALA A 110 -0.19 -0.62 -12.72
CA ALA A 110 -1.38 -0.86 -11.90
C ALA A 110 -2.16 0.45 -11.64
N GLN A 111 -3.39 0.33 -11.13
CA GLN A 111 -4.27 1.46 -10.87
C GLN A 111 -4.61 1.54 -9.38
N THR A 112 -4.28 2.64 -8.72
CA THR A 112 -4.81 2.92 -7.38
C THR A 112 -6.31 3.24 -7.46
N VAL A 113 -7.14 2.40 -6.83
CA VAL A 113 -8.61 2.56 -6.82
C VAL A 113 -9.17 3.06 -5.49
N ALA A 114 -8.41 2.91 -4.40
CA ALA A 114 -8.82 3.32 -3.07
C ALA A 114 -7.64 3.44 -2.10
N PHE A 115 -7.91 4.12 -0.98
CA PHE A 115 -7.02 4.19 0.18
C PHE A 115 -7.77 3.73 1.43
N ALA A 116 -7.09 3.07 2.37
CA ALA A 116 -7.63 2.72 3.67
C ALA A 116 -6.64 3.10 4.78
N PHE A 117 -7.12 3.84 5.78
CA PHE A 117 -6.36 4.27 6.96
C PHE A 117 -7.15 3.91 8.22
#